data_AF-A0A4Q5LBJ6-F1
#
_entry.id   AF-A0A4Q5LBJ6-F1
#
_cell.length_a   1.000
_cell.length_b   1.000
_cell.length_c   1.000
_cell.angle_alpha   90.00
_cell.angle_beta   90.00
_cell.angle_gamma   90.00
#
_symmetry.space_group_name_H-M   'P 1'
#
loop_
_entity.id
_entity.type
_entity.pdbx_description
1 polymer ?
#
loop_
_entity_poly.entity_id
_entity_poly.type
_entity_poly.pdbx_seq_one_letter_code
_entity_poly.pdbx_strand_id
1 'polypeptide(L)'
;QPGTYRSASLALATGTKVRLRIRTGREQEYGSDFVAVKTTPPIDSVTWKAETDRVQIYTHAHDDTKQSRYYRWTYDETWQFRSAFDSYYELKDGRIQLRTEDIFTCWGNESSSSVRLTNTLKLDQDVVSAYPLTFLLSTSKKLPIKYSILVRQYALTPEEYAYWEEIRKTTENIGGLYDPLPTQVTGNVHNLSDPDEVVLGFVGAQSVTQQRIFIDNKQLPQIMPTWRAITGYEAEVCGFTVYPPPLGPPPLPVNVFFRDGTFVPIDEISPQRSYTYSTAECVDCRKRGTNVKPSFWP
;
A
#
# COMPACT_ATOMS: atom_id res chain seq x y z
N GLN A 1 -10.23 19.58 -14.26
CA GLN A 1 -9.76 19.55 -12.86
C GLN A 1 -8.95 18.28 -12.64
N PRO A 2 -8.00 18.23 -11.71
CA PRO A 2 -7.43 16.95 -11.27
C PRO A 2 -8.58 16.05 -10.79
N GLY A 3 -8.62 14.80 -11.26
CA GLY A 3 -9.71 13.91 -10.93
C GLY A 3 -9.66 12.61 -11.72
N THR A 4 -10.43 11.64 -11.27
CA THR A 4 -10.58 10.35 -11.94
C THR A 4 -11.79 10.40 -12.85
N TYR A 5 -11.55 10.38 -14.16
CA TYR A 5 -12.59 10.34 -15.18
C TYR A 5 -12.84 8.88 -15.59
N ARG A 6 -14.10 8.46 -15.61
CA ARG A 6 -14.49 7.07 -15.92
C ARG A 6 -15.53 7.06 -17.03
N SER A 7 -15.35 6.19 -18.02
CA SER A 7 -16.38 5.89 -19.01
C SER A 7 -17.34 4.83 -18.48
N ALA A 8 -18.43 4.59 -19.22
CA ALA A 8 -19.17 3.33 -19.10
C ALA A 8 -18.26 2.14 -19.41
N SER A 9 -18.63 0.95 -18.92
CA SER A 9 -17.93 -0.30 -19.21
C SER A 9 -17.88 -0.56 -20.72
N LEU A 10 -16.69 -0.85 -21.24
CA LEU A 10 -16.47 -1.17 -22.64
C LEU A 10 -16.10 -2.65 -22.77
N ALA A 11 -16.76 -3.37 -23.68
CA ALA A 11 -16.36 -4.72 -24.05
C ALA A 11 -15.35 -4.63 -25.19
N LEU A 12 -14.06 -4.83 -24.87
CA LEU A 12 -12.96 -4.74 -25.83
C LEU A 12 -12.47 -6.16 -26.16
N ALA A 13 -12.65 -6.60 -27.41
CA ALA A 13 -12.20 -7.91 -27.84
C ALA A 13 -10.66 -7.95 -28.00
N THR A 14 -10.03 -9.03 -27.55
CA THR A 14 -8.58 -9.27 -27.66
C THR A 14 -8.08 -9.07 -29.09
N GLY A 15 -6.94 -8.40 -29.24
CA GLY A 15 -6.32 -8.09 -30.53
C GLY A 15 -6.92 -6.88 -31.25
N THR A 16 -8.12 -6.42 -30.85
CA THR A 16 -8.70 -5.18 -31.41
C THR A 16 -7.78 -4.01 -31.07
N LYS A 17 -7.51 -3.15 -32.07
CA LYS A 17 -6.76 -1.92 -31.85
C LYS A 17 -7.68 -0.82 -31.35
N VAL A 18 -7.35 -0.25 -30.20
CA VAL A 18 -8.12 0.80 -29.54
C VAL A 18 -7.20 1.97 -29.19
N ARG A 19 -7.77 3.15 -28.99
CA ARG A 19 -7.03 4.32 -28.50
C ARG A 19 -7.88 5.10 -27.52
N LEU A 20 -7.23 5.83 -26.62
CA LEU A 20 -7.89 6.82 -25.78
C LEU A 20 -7.93 8.16 -26.53
N ARG A 21 -9.08 8.82 -26.54
CA ARG A 21 -9.24 10.21 -27.00
C ARG A 21 -9.86 11.03 -25.88
N ILE A 22 -9.22 12.15 -25.54
CA ILE A 22 -9.65 13.06 -24.48
C ILE A 22 -9.91 14.41 -25.12
N ARG A 23 -11.11 14.97 -24.92
CA ARG A 23 -11.40 16.38 -25.23
C ARG A 23 -11.56 17.14 -23.93
N THR A 24 -10.77 18.19 -23.76
CA THR A 24 -10.80 19.01 -22.55
C THR A 24 -11.85 20.12 -22.66
N GLY A 25 -12.22 20.71 -21.52
CA GLY A 25 -13.15 21.86 -21.49
C GLY A 25 -12.61 23.13 -22.16
N ARG A 26 -11.33 23.16 -22.55
CA ARG A 26 -10.70 24.24 -23.34
C ARG A 26 -10.57 23.89 -24.82
N GLU A 27 -11.33 22.88 -25.27
CA GLU A 27 -11.34 22.40 -26.66
C GLU A 27 -10.02 21.82 -27.20
N GLN A 28 -8.99 21.65 -26.36
CA GLN A 28 -7.82 20.86 -26.72
C GLN A 28 -8.18 19.38 -26.77
N GLU A 29 -7.65 18.69 -27.78
CA GLU A 29 -7.82 17.25 -27.96
C GLU A 29 -6.50 16.51 -27.81
N TYR A 30 -6.54 15.42 -27.04
CA TYR A 30 -5.42 14.51 -26.86
C TYR A 30 -5.83 13.12 -27.35
N GLY A 31 -4.88 12.38 -27.90
CA GLY A 31 -5.11 11.02 -28.34
C GLY A 31 -3.88 10.15 -28.15
N SER A 32 -4.09 8.94 -27.65
CA SER A 32 -3.04 7.93 -27.65
C SER A 32 -2.87 7.33 -29.05
N ASP A 33 -1.75 6.65 -29.28
CA ASP A 33 -1.62 5.69 -30.38
C ASP A 33 -2.64 4.55 -30.23
N PHE A 34 -2.85 3.84 -31.35
CA PHE A 34 -3.64 2.62 -31.34
C PHE A 34 -2.84 1.47 -30.74
N VAL A 35 -3.37 0.89 -29.67
CA VAL A 35 -2.78 -0.27 -28.97
C VAL A 35 -3.69 -1.48 -29.09
N ALA A 36 -3.10 -2.67 -29.23
CA ALA A 36 -3.85 -3.92 -29.30
C ALA A 36 -4.30 -4.35 -27.90
N VAL A 37 -5.57 -4.71 -27.76
CA VAL A 37 -6.14 -5.19 -26.50
C VAL A 37 -5.51 -6.53 -26.12
N LYS A 38 -4.90 -6.61 -24.93
CA LYS A 38 -4.31 -7.83 -24.37
C LYS A 38 -5.26 -8.49 -23.37
N THR A 39 -5.35 -9.82 -23.43
CA THR A 39 -5.87 -10.62 -22.31
C THR A 39 -4.72 -10.95 -21.39
N THR A 40 -4.91 -10.76 -20.09
CA THR A 40 -3.92 -11.08 -19.08
C THR A 40 -4.24 -12.48 -18.55
N PRO A 41 -3.27 -13.39 -18.51
CA PRO A 41 -3.51 -14.74 -18.01
C PRO A 41 -3.75 -14.71 -16.50
N PRO A 42 -4.33 -15.78 -15.94
CA PRO A 42 -4.44 -15.94 -14.49
C PRO A 42 -3.09 -15.80 -13.78
N ILE A 43 -3.14 -15.43 -12.50
CA ILE A 43 -2.01 -15.63 -11.60
C ILE A 43 -2.13 -17.07 -11.10
N ASP A 44 -1.08 -17.87 -11.25
CA ASP A 44 -1.09 -19.27 -10.80
C ASP A 44 -1.09 -19.34 -9.29
N SER A 45 -0.19 -18.57 -8.69
CA SER A 45 -0.12 -18.41 -7.24
C SER A 45 0.68 -17.18 -6.85
N VAL A 46 0.36 -16.68 -5.66
CA VAL A 46 1.22 -15.78 -4.90
C VAL A 46 1.70 -16.56 -3.69
N THR A 47 3.01 -16.76 -3.56
CA THR A 47 3.61 -17.53 -2.47
C THR A 47 4.56 -16.67 -1.67
N TRP A 48 4.94 -17.14 -0.48
CA TRP A 48 5.92 -16.45 0.35
C TRP A 48 6.82 -17.44 1.06
N LYS A 49 8.00 -16.96 1.46
CA LYS A 49 8.97 -17.69 2.25
C LYS A 49 9.53 -16.78 3.35
N ALA A 50 9.56 -17.28 4.58
CA ALA A 50 10.30 -16.64 5.66
C ALA A 50 11.79 -17.03 5.56
N GLU A 51 12.65 -16.03 5.61
CA GLU A 51 14.11 -16.16 5.65
C GLU A 51 14.64 -15.67 7.01
N THR A 52 15.94 -15.49 7.17
CA THR A 52 16.50 -15.07 8.48
C THR A 52 16.06 -13.66 8.89
N ASP A 53 15.91 -12.75 7.93
CA ASP A 53 15.71 -11.31 8.16
C ASP A 53 14.53 -10.71 7.37
N ARG A 54 13.72 -11.54 6.68
CA ARG A 54 12.62 -11.08 5.82
C ARG A 54 11.57 -12.15 5.54
N VAL A 55 10.41 -11.68 5.10
CA VAL A 55 9.43 -12.46 4.33
C VAL A 55 9.59 -12.08 2.86
N GLN A 56 10.05 -13.00 2.02
CA GLN A 56 10.10 -12.82 0.58
C GLN A 56 8.78 -13.30 -0.06
N ILE A 57 8.18 -12.48 -0.91
CA ILE A 57 6.94 -12.77 -1.63
C ILE A 57 7.26 -12.99 -3.10
N TYR A 58 6.64 -14.01 -3.68
CA TYR A 58 6.79 -14.42 -5.06
C TYR A 58 5.46 -14.48 -5.79
N THR A 59 5.50 -14.29 -7.11
CA THR A 59 4.36 -14.53 -8.00
C THR A 59 4.73 -15.53 -9.08
N HIS A 60 3.75 -16.32 -9.50
CA HIS A 60 3.86 -17.34 -10.54
C HIS A 60 2.73 -17.16 -11.55
N ALA A 61 3.03 -17.32 -12.82
CA ALA A 61 2.05 -17.21 -13.90
C ALA A 61 2.52 -18.00 -15.12
N HIS A 62 1.57 -18.42 -15.96
CA HIS A 62 1.87 -18.95 -17.28
C HIS A 62 0.80 -18.53 -18.30
N ASP A 63 1.15 -18.65 -19.58
CA ASP A 63 0.21 -18.52 -20.69
C ASP A 63 0.49 -19.60 -21.75
N ASP A 64 -0.29 -20.67 -21.75
CA ASP A 64 -0.13 -21.76 -22.73
C ASP A 64 -0.29 -21.30 -24.19
N THR A 65 -0.98 -20.17 -24.41
CA THR A 65 -1.15 -19.60 -25.75
C THR A 65 0.06 -18.81 -26.23
N LYS A 66 1.03 -18.54 -25.34
CA LYS A 66 2.23 -17.72 -25.55
C LYS A 66 1.93 -16.31 -26.06
N GLN A 67 0.75 -15.80 -25.79
CA GLN A 67 0.35 -14.46 -26.19
C GLN A 67 0.86 -13.42 -25.19
N SER A 68 1.16 -13.79 -23.95
CA SER A 68 1.45 -12.87 -22.84
C SER A 68 2.94 -12.81 -22.51
N ARG A 69 3.80 -12.51 -23.49
CA ARG A 69 5.26 -12.60 -23.31
C ARG A 69 5.90 -11.52 -22.43
N TYR A 70 5.15 -10.50 -22.05
CA TYR A 70 5.60 -9.36 -21.23
C TYR A 70 4.63 -9.15 -20.08
N TYR A 71 5.16 -9.13 -18.85
CA TYR A 71 4.35 -9.05 -17.64
C TYR A 71 4.74 -7.85 -16.81
N ARG A 72 3.72 -7.27 -16.16
CA ARG A 72 3.89 -6.29 -15.09
C ARG A 72 3.05 -6.69 -13.89
N TRP A 73 3.57 -6.40 -12.70
CA TRP A 73 2.80 -6.53 -11.47
C TRP A 73 2.74 -5.22 -10.69
N THR A 74 1.62 -5.02 -10.04
CA THR A 74 1.43 -4.01 -8.99
C THR A 74 0.79 -4.69 -7.81
N TYR A 75 0.87 -4.12 -6.61
CA TYR A 75 0.22 -4.70 -5.46
C TYR A 75 -0.27 -3.65 -4.46
N ASP A 76 -1.34 -3.97 -3.75
CA ASP A 76 -1.78 -3.22 -2.57
C ASP A 76 -1.56 -4.06 -1.32
N GLU A 77 -0.89 -3.47 -0.35
CA GLU A 77 -0.61 -4.03 0.95
C GLU A 77 -1.60 -3.49 1.98
N THR A 78 -2.04 -4.37 2.87
CA THR A 78 -2.87 -4.01 4.01
C THR A 78 -2.40 -4.78 5.22
N TRP A 79 -2.24 -4.14 6.38
CA TRP A 79 -1.79 -4.81 7.60
C TRP A 79 -2.61 -4.36 8.80
N GLN A 80 -2.84 -5.29 9.71
CA GLN A 80 -3.45 -5.02 11.01
C GLN A 80 -2.37 -4.67 12.03
N PHE A 81 -2.63 -3.66 12.85
CA PHE A 81 -1.78 -3.26 13.96
C PHE A 81 -2.61 -2.76 15.14
N ARG A 82 -1.96 -2.60 16.29
CA ARG A 82 -2.56 -2.02 17.49
C ARG A 82 -1.76 -0.82 17.97
N SER A 83 -2.40 0.14 18.63
CA SER A 83 -1.71 1.18 19.39
C SER A 83 -0.99 0.59 20.61
N ALA A 84 -0.20 1.39 21.32
CA ALA A 84 0.57 0.91 22.48
C ALA A 84 -0.35 0.50 23.65
N PHE A 85 -1.48 1.19 23.81
CA PHE A 85 -2.39 1.01 24.94
C PHE A 85 -3.85 0.94 24.49
N ASP A 86 -4.59 -0.02 25.04
CA ASP A 86 -6.03 -0.15 24.86
C ASP A 86 -6.77 0.80 25.81
N SER A 87 -7.44 1.81 25.26
CA SER A 87 -8.11 2.86 26.03
C SER A 87 -9.58 2.50 26.27
N TYR A 88 -9.89 2.19 27.53
CA TYR A 88 -11.24 1.87 27.98
C TYR A 88 -12.07 3.12 28.29
N TYR A 89 -11.43 4.28 28.43
CA TYR A 89 -12.09 5.53 28.81
C TYR A 89 -11.88 6.66 27.82
N GLU A 90 -12.83 7.59 27.77
CA GLU A 90 -12.74 8.81 26.97
C GLU A 90 -13.34 10.00 27.71
N LEU A 91 -12.86 11.20 27.38
CA LEU A 91 -13.52 12.44 27.77
C LEU A 91 -14.60 12.77 26.74
N LYS A 92 -15.86 12.70 27.12
CA LYS A 92 -17.00 13.08 26.28
C LYS A 92 -17.99 13.90 27.10
N ASP A 93 -18.50 14.98 26.51
CA ASP A 93 -19.44 15.90 27.18
C ASP A 93 -18.93 16.41 28.55
N GLY A 94 -17.60 16.60 28.65
CA GLY A 94 -16.92 17.09 29.85
C GLY A 94 -16.79 16.06 30.99
N ARG A 95 -17.09 14.78 30.73
CA ARG A 95 -17.00 13.69 31.71
C ARG A 95 -16.16 12.54 31.18
N ILE A 96 -15.43 11.89 32.08
CA ILE A 96 -14.77 10.63 31.77
C ILE A 96 -15.81 9.52 31.81
N GLN A 97 -15.87 8.73 30.76
CA GLN A 97 -16.81 7.62 30.61
C GLN A 97 -16.16 6.48 29.84
N LEU A 98 -16.83 5.32 29.81
CA LEU A 98 -16.37 4.19 29.01
C LEU A 98 -16.38 4.53 27.51
N ARG A 99 -15.30 4.18 26.83
CA ARG A 99 -15.15 4.30 25.39
C ARG A 99 -15.93 3.20 24.69
N THR A 100 -16.68 3.58 23.65
CA THR A 100 -17.39 2.61 22.78
C THR A 100 -16.73 2.44 21.42
N GLU A 101 -15.89 3.39 21.00
CA GLU A 101 -15.16 3.33 19.73
C GLU A 101 -13.85 2.57 19.90
N ASP A 102 -13.56 1.60 19.02
CA ASP A 102 -12.25 0.96 18.97
C ASP A 102 -11.22 1.91 18.34
N ILE A 103 -10.30 2.41 19.16
CA ILE A 103 -9.12 3.17 18.74
C ILE A 103 -7.82 2.40 18.99
N PHE A 104 -7.94 1.12 19.38
CA PHE A 104 -6.83 0.23 19.68
C PHE A 104 -6.44 -0.58 18.46
N THR A 105 -7.40 -1.11 17.69
CA THR A 105 -7.12 -1.94 16.49
C THR A 105 -7.34 -1.15 15.20
N CYS A 106 -6.31 -1.07 14.35
CA CYS A 106 -6.38 -0.38 13.07
C CYS A 106 -5.77 -1.20 11.92
N TRP A 107 -6.03 -0.73 10.71
CA TRP A 107 -5.45 -1.20 9.47
C TRP A 107 -4.69 -0.08 8.77
N GLY A 108 -3.47 -0.40 8.32
CA GLY A 108 -2.68 0.43 7.42
C GLY A 108 -2.81 -0.08 5.99
N ASN A 109 -2.65 0.81 5.00
CA ASN A 109 -2.68 0.46 3.59
C ASN A 109 -1.56 1.18 2.84
N GLU A 110 -0.97 0.50 1.85
CA GLU A 110 0.07 1.07 0.99
C GLU A 110 0.02 0.42 -0.39
N SER A 111 0.18 1.21 -1.44
CA SER A 111 0.26 0.71 -2.83
C SER A 111 1.72 0.63 -3.27
N SER A 112 2.02 -0.35 -4.12
CA SER A 112 3.36 -0.52 -4.70
C SER A 112 3.78 0.72 -5.49
N SER A 113 4.95 1.27 -5.18
CA SER A 113 5.60 2.33 -5.97
C SER A 113 6.58 1.77 -7.01
N SER A 114 7.13 0.58 -6.79
CA SER A 114 8.13 -0.03 -7.67
C SER A 114 7.54 -0.66 -8.93
N VAL A 115 8.25 -0.52 -10.04
CA VAL A 115 7.91 -1.06 -11.36
C VAL A 115 8.42 -2.49 -11.48
N ARG A 116 7.52 -3.46 -11.30
CA ARG A 116 7.82 -4.90 -11.37
C ARG A 116 7.51 -5.45 -12.76
N LEU A 117 8.56 -5.74 -13.52
CA LEU A 117 8.49 -6.20 -14.90
C LEU A 117 9.29 -7.50 -15.08
N THR A 118 8.79 -8.37 -15.95
CA THR A 118 9.58 -9.46 -16.54
C THR A 118 9.04 -9.82 -17.93
N ASN A 119 9.80 -10.61 -18.67
CA ASN A 119 9.37 -11.16 -19.95
C ASN A 119 9.83 -12.62 -20.07
N THR A 120 9.13 -13.38 -20.91
CA THR A 120 9.41 -14.80 -21.14
C THR A 120 10.02 -15.05 -22.52
N LEU A 121 10.43 -14.00 -23.25
CA LEU A 121 10.91 -14.09 -24.64
C LEU A 121 12.05 -15.08 -24.85
N LYS A 122 12.95 -15.20 -23.87
CA LYS A 122 14.11 -16.10 -23.89
C LYS A 122 13.80 -17.52 -23.39
N LEU A 123 12.54 -17.80 -23.07
CA LEU A 123 12.08 -19.10 -22.59
C LEU A 123 11.22 -19.77 -23.65
N ASP A 124 11.39 -21.08 -23.83
CA ASP A 124 10.56 -21.85 -24.76
C ASP A 124 9.08 -21.84 -24.37
N GLN A 125 8.82 -21.85 -23.05
CA GLN A 125 7.48 -21.77 -22.46
C GLN A 125 7.22 -20.35 -21.96
N ASP A 126 5.97 -19.90 -22.02
CA ASP A 126 5.55 -18.63 -21.44
C ASP A 126 5.20 -18.85 -19.96
N VAL A 127 6.25 -19.03 -19.15
CA VAL A 127 6.13 -19.34 -17.72
C VAL A 127 7.01 -18.38 -16.94
N VAL A 128 6.40 -17.74 -15.95
CA VAL A 128 7.06 -16.96 -14.90
C VAL A 128 6.97 -17.78 -13.62
N SER A 129 8.12 -18.29 -13.16
CA SER A 129 8.22 -19.07 -11.93
C SER A 129 9.03 -18.33 -10.88
N ALA A 130 8.50 -18.26 -9.66
CA ALA A 130 9.13 -17.68 -8.48
C ALA A 130 9.70 -16.27 -8.72
N TYR A 131 8.96 -15.40 -9.40
CA TYR A 131 9.40 -14.01 -9.60
C TYR A 131 9.38 -13.28 -8.24
N PRO A 132 10.53 -12.72 -7.78
CA PRO A 132 10.62 -12.07 -6.47
C PRO A 132 9.90 -10.71 -6.51
N LEU A 133 8.61 -10.71 -6.13
CA LEU A 133 7.74 -9.56 -6.27
C LEU A 133 8.10 -8.43 -5.31
N THR A 134 8.25 -8.76 -4.02
CA THR A 134 8.60 -7.82 -2.96
C THR A 134 9.00 -8.59 -1.70
N PHE A 135 9.58 -7.89 -0.71
CA PHE A 135 9.86 -8.46 0.59
C PHE A 135 9.48 -7.50 1.73
N LEU A 136 9.23 -8.07 2.90
CA LEU A 136 9.07 -7.36 4.16
C LEU A 136 10.22 -7.74 5.06
N LEU A 137 11.00 -6.77 5.56
CA LEU A 137 11.98 -7.05 6.59
C LEU A 137 11.30 -7.64 7.83
N SER A 138 12.02 -8.47 8.58
CA SER A 138 11.55 -9.06 9.84
C SER A 138 11.20 -8.00 10.89
N THR A 139 11.74 -6.79 10.74
CA THR A 139 11.44 -5.60 11.55
C THR A 139 10.26 -4.77 11.05
N SER A 140 9.60 -5.17 9.97
CA SER A 140 8.51 -4.40 9.37
C SER A 140 7.31 -4.25 10.30
N LYS A 141 6.84 -3.02 10.47
CA LYS A 141 5.58 -2.68 11.17
C LYS A 141 4.33 -3.35 10.60
N LYS A 142 4.43 -3.98 9.42
CA LYS A 142 3.33 -4.66 8.73
C LYS A 142 3.13 -6.12 9.21
N LEU A 143 4.12 -6.69 9.89
CA LEU A 143 4.14 -8.08 10.37
C LEU A 143 3.68 -8.37 11.82
N PRO A 144 3.36 -7.40 12.72
CA PRO A 144 3.04 -7.71 14.12
C PRO A 144 1.82 -8.62 14.33
N ILE A 145 0.77 -8.48 13.50
CA ILE A 145 -0.49 -9.21 13.69
C ILE A 145 -0.82 -10.02 12.45
N LYS A 146 -1.21 -9.34 11.36
CA LYS A 146 -1.60 -9.99 10.11
C LYS A 146 -1.39 -9.05 8.94
N TYR A 147 -0.86 -9.59 7.87
CA TYR A 147 -0.54 -8.91 6.64
C TYR A 147 -1.35 -9.48 5.48
N SER A 148 -1.70 -8.64 4.51
CA SER A 148 -2.30 -9.03 3.24
C SER A 148 -1.64 -8.28 2.10
N ILE A 149 -1.53 -8.95 0.96
CA ILE A 149 -1.12 -8.37 -0.31
C ILE A 149 -2.11 -8.79 -1.39
N LEU A 150 -2.62 -7.82 -2.16
CA LEU A 150 -3.40 -8.04 -3.38
C LEU A 150 -2.50 -7.75 -4.57
N VAL A 151 -2.04 -8.81 -5.24
CA VAL A 151 -1.23 -8.72 -6.44
C VAL A 151 -2.14 -8.55 -7.64
N ARG A 152 -1.80 -7.62 -8.54
CA ARG A 152 -2.45 -7.43 -9.84
C ARG A 152 -1.43 -7.65 -10.93
N GLN A 153 -1.80 -8.44 -11.92
CA GLN A 153 -0.99 -8.78 -13.08
C GLN A 153 -1.54 -8.10 -14.33
N TYR A 154 -0.64 -7.77 -15.25
CA TYR A 154 -0.94 -7.19 -16.54
C TYR A 154 -0.09 -7.86 -17.61
N ALA A 155 -0.70 -8.33 -18.69
CA ALA A 155 0.00 -8.68 -19.93
C ALA A 155 0.18 -7.43 -20.77
N LEU A 156 1.43 -7.10 -21.10
CA LEU A 156 1.78 -5.86 -21.80
C LEU A 156 2.01 -6.11 -23.30
N THR A 157 1.91 -5.05 -24.09
CA THR A 157 2.49 -5.02 -25.44
C THR A 157 4.01 -4.76 -25.34
N PRO A 158 4.81 -5.08 -26.39
CA PRO A 158 6.23 -4.75 -26.40
C PRO A 158 6.51 -3.25 -26.15
N GLU A 159 5.68 -2.38 -26.72
CA GLU A 159 5.80 -0.92 -26.61
C GLU A 159 5.50 -0.44 -25.19
N GLU A 160 4.45 -0.98 -24.55
CA GLU A 160 4.13 -0.65 -23.16
C GLU A 160 5.22 -1.17 -22.21
N TYR A 161 5.74 -2.37 -22.45
CA TYR A 161 6.85 -2.92 -21.68
C TYR A 161 8.10 -2.04 -21.78
N ALA A 162 8.48 -1.61 -22.99
CA ALA A 162 9.59 -0.71 -23.21
C ALA A 162 9.41 0.63 -22.47
N TYR A 163 8.20 1.19 -22.50
CA TYR A 163 7.89 2.41 -21.74
C TYR A 163 8.12 2.21 -20.23
N TRP A 164 7.58 1.14 -19.63
CA TRP A 164 7.78 0.87 -18.20
C TRP A 164 9.23 0.56 -17.84
N GLU A 165 9.99 -0.07 -18.73
CA GLU A 165 11.43 -0.27 -18.58
C GLU A 165 12.18 1.07 -18.50
N GLU A 166 11.87 2.03 -19.36
CA GLU A 166 12.46 3.37 -19.31
C GLU A 166 12.07 4.14 -18.05
N ILE A 167 10.81 4.05 -17.61
CA ILE A 167 10.38 4.60 -16.31
C ILE A 167 11.20 3.98 -15.18
N ARG A 168 11.30 2.64 -15.12
CA ARG A 168 12.08 1.96 -14.08
C ARG A 168 13.54 2.43 -14.06
N LYS A 169 14.18 2.50 -15.23
CA LYS A 169 15.58 2.96 -15.34
C LYS A 169 15.75 4.40 -14.88
N THR A 170 14.80 5.27 -15.16
CA THR A 170 14.90 6.69 -14.82
C THR A 170 14.44 7.02 -13.41
N THR A 171 13.60 6.22 -12.75
CA THR A 171 13.10 6.51 -11.40
C THR A 171 13.72 5.66 -10.30
N GLU A 172 14.17 4.45 -10.61
CA GLU A 172 14.67 3.50 -9.61
C GLU A 172 16.20 3.31 -9.64
N ASN A 173 16.85 3.65 -10.76
CA ASN A 173 18.31 3.63 -10.88
C ASN A 173 18.93 5.03 -10.73
N ILE A 174 18.41 5.85 -9.82
CA ILE A 174 19.01 7.15 -9.47
C ILE A 174 19.77 7.01 -8.15
N GLY A 175 21.06 7.29 -8.13
CA GLY A 175 21.88 7.30 -6.92
C GLY A 175 23.41 7.43 -7.10
N GLY A 176 23.93 7.48 -8.33
CA GLY A 176 25.35 7.63 -8.65
C GLY A 176 25.72 8.99 -9.24
N LEU A 177 26.94 9.46 -8.97
CA LEU A 177 27.50 10.72 -9.51
C LEU A 177 27.63 10.72 -11.06
N TYR A 178 27.53 9.53 -11.68
CA TYR A 178 27.64 9.30 -13.11
C TYR A 178 26.35 8.78 -13.74
N ASP A 179 25.23 8.83 -13.00
CA ASP A 179 23.96 8.39 -13.55
C ASP A 179 23.55 9.31 -14.70
N PRO A 180 23.07 8.76 -15.81
CA PRO A 180 22.55 9.57 -16.90
C PRO A 180 21.45 10.48 -16.36
N LEU A 181 21.49 11.76 -16.73
CA LEU A 181 20.42 12.71 -16.44
C LEU A 181 19.08 12.10 -16.85
N PRO A 182 18.02 12.19 -16.04
CA PRO A 182 16.72 11.61 -16.37
C PRO A 182 16.28 12.12 -17.74
N THR A 183 16.26 11.24 -18.73
CA THR A 183 15.71 11.56 -20.04
C THR A 183 14.20 11.59 -19.92
N GLN A 184 13.57 12.54 -20.62
CA GLN A 184 12.11 12.62 -20.65
C GLN A 184 11.57 11.36 -21.31
N VAL A 185 10.90 10.50 -20.54
CA VAL A 185 10.24 9.30 -21.07
C VAL A 185 8.94 9.74 -21.74
N THR A 186 8.98 9.96 -23.05
CA THR A 186 7.78 10.20 -23.85
C THR A 186 7.04 8.89 -24.04
N GLY A 187 5.73 8.88 -23.78
CA GLY A 187 4.89 7.72 -24.05
C GLY A 187 4.17 7.83 -25.39
N ASN A 188 2.96 7.26 -25.49
CA ASN A 188 2.20 7.15 -26.73
C ASN A 188 1.01 8.12 -26.80
N VAL A 189 1.01 9.18 -25.99
CA VAL A 189 -0.08 10.18 -25.96
C VAL A 189 0.40 11.47 -26.61
N HIS A 190 -0.44 12.05 -27.45
CA HIS A 190 -0.13 13.25 -28.23
C HIS A 190 -1.24 14.27 -28.09
N ASN A 191 -0.88 15.56 -28.11
CA ASN A 191 -1.84 16.62 -28.33
C ASN A 191 -2.15 16.68 -29.85
N LEU A 192 -3.41 16.51 -30.21
CA LEU A 192 -3.91 16.51 -31.59
C LEU A 192 -4.16 17.93 -32.11
N SER A 193 -4.21 18.92 -31.21
CA SER A 193 -4.39 20.34 -31.48
C SER A 193 -3.07 21.11 -31.56
N ASP A 194 -2.02 20.64 -30.87
CA ASP A 194 -0.68 21.25 -30.84
C ASP A 194 0.42 20.15 -30.85
N PRO A 195 0.99 19.82 -32.02
CA PRO A 195 2.01 18.77 -32.14
C PRO A 195 3.33 19.06 -31.40
N ASP A 196 3.59 20.33 -31.05
CA ASP A 196 4.82 20.72 -30.35
C ASP A 196 4.70 20.58 -28.83
N GLU A 197 3.48 20.38 -28.31
CA GLU A 197 3.24 20.10 -26.89
C GLU A 197 3.70 18.69 -26.53
N VAL A 198 4.71 18.59 -25.66
CA VAL A 198 5.15 17.30 -25.13
C VAL A 198 4.18 16.79 -24.07
N VAL A 199 3.55 15.65 -24.34
CA VAL A 199 2.63 14.97 -23.43
C VAL A 199 3.30 13.74 -22.83
N LEU A 200 3.15 13.57 -21.52
CA LEU A 200 3.72 12.46 -20.76
C LEU A 200 2.68 11.35 -20.55
N GLY A 201 3.16 10.12 -20.40
CA GLY A 201 2.33 8.97 -20.06
C GLY A 201 2.08 8.02 -21.23
N PHE A 202 1.69 6.79 -20.88
CA PHE A 202 1.40 5.72 -21.82
C PHE A 202 0.00 5.14 -21.55
N VAL A 203 -0.74 4.88 -22.62
CA VAL A 203 -2.04 4.22 -22.59
C VAL A 203 -1.87 2.80 -23.14
N GLY A 204 -2.02 1.82 -22.25
CA GLY A 204 -2.21 0.41 -22.58
C GLY A 204 -3.69 0.02 -22.61
N ALA A 205 -4.00 -1.12 -23.24
CA ALA A 205 -5.32 -1.73 -23.19
C ALA A 205 -5.22 -3.21 -22.85
N GLN A 206 -5.52 -3.56 -21.59
CA GLN A 206 -5.42 -4.93 -21.11
C GLN A 206 -6.43 -5.22 -20.00
N SER A 207 -6.87 -6.48 -19.93
CA SER A 207 -7.56 -6.99 -18.74
C SER A 207 -6.60 -7.07 -17.54
N VAL A 208 -7.13 -7.18 -16.33
CA VAL A 208 -6.33 -7.32 -15.10
C VAL A 208 -6.76 -8.57 -14.37
N THR A 209 -5.80 -9.42 -13.99
CA THR A 209 -6.03 -10.54 -13.08
C THR A 209 -5.44 -10.20 -11.72
N GLN A 210 -6.06 -10.68 -10.65
CA GLN A 210 -5.66 -10.33 -9.29
C GLN A 210 -5.82 -11.49 -8.32
N GLN A 211 -4.90 -11.58 -7.36
CA GLN A 211 -4.91 -12.61 -6.32
C GLN A 211 -4.48 -12.00 -4.99
N ARG A 212 -5.23 -12.31 -3.93
CA ARG A 212 -4.94 -11.87 -2.57
C ARG A 212 -4.47 -13.04 -1.72
N ILE A 213 -3.42 -12.81 -0.94
CA ILE A 213 -3.01 -13.72 0.14
C ILE A 213 -2.96 -13.00 1.48
N PHE A 214 -2.87 -13.80 2.54
CA PHE A 214 -2.68 -13.34 3.92
C PHE A 214 -1.50 -14.07 4.54
N ILE A 215 -0.78 -13.35 5.40
CA ILE A 215 0.31 -13.89 6.21
C ILE A 215 0.01 -13.50 7.65
N ASP A 216 -0.33 -14.49 8.46
CA ASP A 216 -0.55 -14.30 9.89
C ASP A 216 0.79 -14.35 10.63
N ASN A 217 0.97 -13.49 11.64
CA ASN A 217 2.20 -13.48 12.43
C ASN A 217 2.50 -14.86 13.03
N LYS A 218 1.48 -15.66 13.37
CA LYS A 218 1.63 -17.03 13.88
C LYS A 218 2.31 -18.00 12.90
N GLN A 219 2.36 -17.67 11.61
CA GLN A 219 3.03 -18.47 10.57
C GLN A 219 4.52 -18.11 10.42
N LEU A 220 4.98 -17.04 11.09
CA LEU A 220 6.35 -16.53 10.98
C LEU A 220 7.26 -17.15 12.06
N PRO A 221 8.60 -17.17 11.86
CA PRO A 221 9.56 -17.74 12.80
C PRO A 221 9.68 -16.96 14.13
N GLN A 222 8.71 -17.10 15.03
CA GLN A 222 8.65 -16.35 16.30
C GLN A 222 9.84 -16.60 17.25
N ILE A 223 10.53 -17.72 17.10
CA ILE A 223 11.66 -18.10 17.95
C ILE A 223 13.00 -17.47 17.53
N MET A 224 13.04 -16.79 16.38
CA MET A 224 14.26 -16.19 15.89
C MET A 224 14.43 -14.78 16.49
N PRO A 225 15.56 -14.46 17.15
CA PRO A 225 15.77 -13.13 17.76
C PRO A 225 15.71 -11.96 16.76
N THR A 226 15.95 -12.23 15.48
CA THR A 226 15.88 -11.25 14.39
C THR A 226 14.44 -10.90 13.99
N TRP A 227 13.45 -11.66 14.44
CA TRP A 227 12.04 -11.48 14.11
C TRP A 227 11.32 -10.66 15.16
N ARG A 228 11.57 -9.34 15.12
CA ARG A 228 10.92 -8.36 15.99
C ARG A 228 10.46 -7.17 15.15
N ALA A 229 9.15 -7.11 14.88
CA ALA A 229 8.56 -5.97 14.21
C ALA A 229 8.73 -4.68 15.03
N ILE A 230 9.18 -3.61 14.38
CA ILE A 230 9.30 -2.28 14.96
C ILE A 230 8.07 -1.48 14.51
N THR A 231 7.17 -1.24 15.44
CA THR A 231 5.86 -0.63 15.26
C THR A 231 5.83 0.88 15.48
N GLY A 232 6.85 1.42 16.16
CA GLY A 232 6.85 2.80 16.66
C GLY A 232 5.98 2.97 17.90
N TYR A 233 5.62 1.87 18.58
CA TYR A 233 4.89 1.81 19.85
C TYR A 233 5.72 1.13 20.94
N GLU A 234 7.03 1.00 20.73
CA GLU A 234 7.95 0.42 21.69
C GLU A 234 7.97 1.25 22.99
N ALA A 235 8.35 0.61 24.10
CA ALA A 235 8.28 1.22 25.44
C ALA A 235 9.17 2.47 25.58
N GLU A 236 10.23 2.59 24.77
CA GLU A 236 11.09 3.76 24.72
C GLU A 236 10.40 4.98 24.08
N VAL A 237 9.36 4.76 23.28
CA VAL A 237 8.58 5.79 22.58
C VAL A 237 7.26 6.06 23.30
N CYS A 238 6.58 4.99 23.73
CA CYS A 238 5.26 5.04 24.32
C CYS A 238 5.29 4.58 25.77
N GLY A 239 5.26 5.55 26.69
CA GLY A 239 5.00 5.33 28.11
C GLY A 239 3.59 5.80 28.49
N PHE A 240 3.09 5.30 29.61
CA PHE A 240 1.90 5.86 30.27
C PHE A 240 2.29 6.42 31.63
N THR A 241 1.45 7.29 32.17
CA THR A 241 1.60 7.85 33.52
C THR A 241 0.23 7.94 34.19
N VAL A 242 0.20 8.40 35.45
CA VAL A 242 -1.02 8.50 36.25
C VAL A 242 -1.45 9.96 36.40
N TYR A 243 -2.74 10.19 36.19
CA TYR A 243 -3.45 11.41 36.53
C TYR A 243 -4.35 11.15 37.74
N PRO A 244 -4.45 12.04 38.74
CA PRO A 244 -3.54 13.15 38.98
C PRO A 244 -2.10 12.64 39.22
N PRO A 245 -1.06 13.45 38.92
CA PRO A 245 0.31 13.06 39.19
C PRO A 245 0.48 12.82 40.70
N PRO A 246 1.16 11.72 41.11
CA PRO A 246 1.29 11.36 42.53
C PRO A 246 2.16 12.36 43.31
N LEU A 247 3.06 13.06 42.62
CA LEU A 247 3.95 14.08 43.16
C LEU A 247 3.86 15.33 42.27
N GLY A 248 3.78 16.51 42.89
CA GLY A 248 3.79 17.79 42.18
C GLY A 248 2.68 18.74 42.61
N PRO A 249 2.54 19.88 41.90
CA PRO A 249 1.47 20.83 42.15
C PRO A 249 0.10 20.21 41.83
N PRO A 250 -1.00 20.74 42.41
CA PRO A 250 -2.35 20.31 42.08
C PRO A 250 -2.58 20.37 40.56
N PRO A 251 -3.08 19.29 39.93
CA PRO A 251 -3.28 19.27 38.50
C PRO A 251 -4.49 20.11 38.08
N LEU A 252 -4.53 20.43 36.79
CA LEU A 252 -5.76 20.94 36.16
C LEU A 252 -6.91 19.95 36.38
N PRO A 253 -8.17 20.41 36.49
CA PRO A 253 -9.32 19.52 36.54
C PRO A 253 -9.32 18.50 35.39
N VAL A 254 -9.81 17.29 35.64
CA VAL A 254 -9.71 16.14 34.70
C VAL A 254 -10.29 16.44 33.31
N ASN A 255 -11.39 17.19 33.27
CA ASN A 255 -12.07 17.61 32.06
C ASN A 255 -11.37 18.76 31.31
N VAL A 256 -10.40 19.42 31.94
CA VAL A 256 -9.51 20.42 31.32
C VAL A 256 -8.25 19.71 30.84
N PHE A 257 -7.70 18.81 31.66
CA PHE A 257 -6.47 18.09 31.36
C PHE A 257 -6.56 17.25 30.07
N PHE A 258 -7.67 16.55 29.85
CA PHE A 258 -7.89 15.72 28.65
C PHE A 258 -8.61 16.46 27.51
N ARG A 259 -8.89 17.76 27.65
CA ARG A 259 -9.82 18.48 26.75
C ARG A 259 -9.29 18.61 25.32
N ASP A 260 -8.00 18.86 25.17
CA ASP A 260 -7.38 19.13 23.88
C ASP A 260 -7.06 17.85 23.09
N GLY A 261 -7.22 16.68 23.71
CA GLY A 261 -6.89 15.39 23.12
C GLY A 261 -5.39 15.14 22.98
N THR A 262 -4.52 15.96 23.58
CA THR A 262 -3.06 15.69 23.61
C THR A 262 -2.80 14.42 24.40
N PHE A 263 -3.49 14.27 25.53
CA PHE A 263 -3.48 13.07 26.35
C PHE A 263 -4.82 12.35 26.28
N VAL A 264 -4.76 11.02 26.31
CA VAL A 264 -5.94 10.16 26.25
C VAL A 264 -5.95 9.26 27.49
N PRO A 265 -7.04 9.25 28.27
CA PRO A 265 -7.17 8.33 29.41
C PRO A 265 -7.24 6.88 28.91
N ILE A 266 -6.57 5.98 29.62
CA ILE A 266 -6.46 4.57 29.26
C ILE A 266 -7.36 3.74 30.17
N ASP A 267 -7.09 3.72 31.47
CA ASP A 267 -7.83 2.95 32.47
C ASP A 267 -8.06 3.75 33.75
N GLU A 268 -9.06 3.38 34.54
CA GLU A 268 -9.36 3.97 35.84
C GLU A 268 -8.68 3.18 36.96
N ILE A 269 -7.98 3.90 37.84
CA ILE A 269 -7.39 3.38 39.06
C ILE A 269 -8.36 3.66 40.21
N SER A 270 -9.08 2.61 40.60
CA SER A 270 -10.01 2.61 41.74
C SER A 270 -9.28 2.34 43.07
N PRO A 271 -9.70 2.93 44.20
CA PRO A 271 -10.87 3.81 44.41
C PRO A 271 -10.60 5.31 44.25
N GLN A 272 -9.39 5.73 43.91
CA GLN A 272 -8.97 7.14 43.98
C GLN A 272 -9.50 8.02 42.83
N ARG A 273 -10.28 7.48 41.89
CA ARG A 273 -10.69 8.15 40.64
C ARG A 273 -9.49 8.77 39.89
N SER A 274 -8.37 8.05 39.93
CA SER A 274 -7.19 8.35 39.15
C SER A 274 -7.28 7.62 37.81
N TYR A 275 -6.52 8.04 36.81
CA TYR A 275 -6.51 7.44 35.48
C TYR A 275 -5.08 7.22 35.01
N THR A 276 -4.80 6.07 34.41
CA THR A 276 -3.62 5.97 33.55
C THR A 276 -3.89 6.74 32.26
N TYR A 277 -2.87 7.35 31.68
CA TYR A 277 -2.99 8.04 30.40
C TYR A 277 -1.67 8.02 29.63
N SER A 278 -1.76 8.22 28.32
CA SER A 278 -0.61 8.47 27.44
C SER A 278 -0.97 9.50 26.38
N THR A 279 -0.05 9.82 25.47
CA THR A 279 -0.30 10.72 24.35
C THR A 279 -1.28 10.10 23.36
N ALA A 280 -2.05 10.92 22.64
CA ALA A 280 -2.92 10.41 21.58
C ALA A 280 -2.17 9.59 20.53
N GLU A 281 -0.92 9.94 20.23
CA GLU A 281 -0.07 9.18 19.31
C GLU A 281 0.17 7.74 19.77
N CYS A 282 0.17 7.45 21.08
CA CYS A 282 0.40 6.12 21.63
C CYS A 282 -0.89 5.33 21.93
N VAL A 283 -2.03 6.01 22.00
CA VAL A 283 -3.32 5.40 22.39
C VAL A 283 -4.26 5.26 21.20
N ASP A 284 -4.22 6.18 20.24
CA ASP A 284 -5.14 6.22 19.10
C ASP A 284 -4.47 5.73 17.82
N CYS A 285 -4.73 4.48 17.45
CA CYS A 285 -4.16 3.87 16.26
C CYS A 285 -4.54 4.58 14.95
N ARG A 286 -5.62 5.38 14.96
CA ARG A 286 -6.12 6.12 13.79
C ARG A 286 -5.19 7.25 13.37
N LYS A 287 -4.22 7.63 14.21
CA LYS A 287 -3.12 8.53 13.84
C LYS A 287 -2.22 7.94 12.75
N ARG A 288 -2.19 6.61 12.62
CA ARG A 288 -1.31 5.87 11.69
C ARG A 288 -2.06 4.96 10.72
N GLY A 289 -3.40 4.95 10.77
CA GLY A 289 -4.23 4.05 9.97
C GLY A 289 -5.72 4.34 10.15
N THR A 290 -6.56 3.35 9.89
CA THR A 290 -8.02 3.45 10.05
C THR A 290 -8.53 2.32 10.93
N ASN A 291 -9.50 2.61 11.79
CA ASN A 291 -10.23 1.60 12.57
C ASN A 291 -11.37 0.94 11.77
N VAL A 292 -11.54 1.31 10.50
CA VAL A 292 -12.49 0.66 9.59
C VAL A 292 -11.87 -0.63 9.07
N LYS A 293 -12.37 -1.77 9.56
CA LYS A 293 -11.96 -3.11 9.09
C LYS A 293 -12.22 -3.23 7.57
N PRO A 294 -11.21 -3.53 6.75
CA PRO A 294 -11.41 -3.75 5.31
C PRO A 294 -12.38 -4.91 5.06
N SER A 295 -13.25 -4.78 4.06
CA SER A 295 -14.29 -5.78 3.75
C SER A 295 -13.74 -7.16 3.36
N PHE A 296 -12.52 -7.22 2.80
CA PHE A 296 -11.84 -8.46 2.45
C PHE A 296 -11.07 -9.07 3.64
N TRP A 297 -10.97 -8.37 4.77
CA TRP A 297 -10.20 -8.83 5.92
C TRP A 297 -10.97 -9.93 6.66
N PRO A 298 -10.37 -11.11 6.90
CA PRO A 298 -11.03 -12.22 7.58
C PRO A 298 -11.40 -11.88 9.03
#